data_AF-A0A6N9Z5Z8-F1
#
_entry.id   AF-A0A6N9Z5Z8-F1
#
_cell.length_a   1.000
_cell.length_b   1.000
_cell.length_c   1.000
_cell.angle_alpha   90.00
_cell.angle_beta   90.00
_cell.angle_gamma   90.00
#
_symmetry.space_group_name_H-M   'P 1'
#
loop_
_entity.id
_entity.type
_entity.pdbx_description
1 polymer ?
#
loop_
_entity_poly.entity_id
_entity_poly.type
_entity_poly.pdbx_seq_one_letter_code
_entity_poly.pdbx_strand_id
1 'polypeptide(L)' 'MLCEEPYKELRLGVTSTGMPLEIVLVPAWDGDGWVIIHAMKMRLKYRMMLNRRALWLR' A
#
# COMPACT_ATOMS: atom_id res chain seq x y z
N MET A 1 -29.34 8.19 -4.88
CA MET A 1 -27.91 8.21 -5.27
C MET A 1 -27.24 7.08 -4.52
N LEU A 2 -26.87 5.99 -5.21
CA LEU A 2 -25.95 5.01 -4.63
C LEU A 2 -24.58 5.69 -4.60
N CYS A 3 -24.07 6.03 -3.41
CA CYS A 3 -22.66 6.38 -3.28
C CYS A 3 -21.86 5.13 -3.64
N GLU A 4 -21.30 5.09 -4.85
CA GLU A 4 -20.28 4.11 -5.18
C GLU A 4 -19.15 4.23 -4.15
N GLU A 5 -18.66 3.10 -3.67
CA GLU A 5 -17.52 3.14 -2.76
C GLU A 5 -16.35 3.86 -3.45
N PRO A 6 -15.67 4.79 -2.76
CA PRO A 6 -14.57 5.52 -3.36
C PRO A 6 -13.46 4.55 -3.77
N TYR A 7 -12.88 4.78 -4.94
CA TYR A 7 -11.71 4.03 -5.41
C TYR A 7 -10.59 4.08 -4.36
N LYS A 8 -10.05 2.89 -4.02
CA LYS A 8 -8.95 2.73 -3.08
C LYS A 8 -7.81 1.97 -3.74
N GLU A 9 -6.59 2.48 -3.62
CA GLU A 9 -5.38 1.80 -4.08
C GLU A 9 -4.62 1.22 -2.88
N LEU A 10 -4.23 -0.06 -2.95
CA LEU A 10 -3.32 -0.67 -1.99
C LEU A 10 -1.89 -0.63 -2.55
N ARG A 11 -1.00 0.10 -1.87
CA ARG A 11 0.44 0.11 -2.13
C ARG A 11 1.21 -0.62 -1.04
N LEU A 12 2.34 -1.19 -1.44
CA LEU A 12 3.30 -1.83 -0.55
C LEU A 12 4.50 -0.89 -0.36
N GLY A 13 4.88 -0.65 0.89
CA GLY A 13 5.98 0.24 1.25
C GLY A 13 6.88 -0.34 2.34
N VAL A 14 7.92 0.41 2.70
CA VAL A 14 8.84 0.08 3.81
C VAL A 14 9.15 1.38 4.56
N THR A 15 9.14 1.35 5.89
CA THR A 15 9.56 2.50 6.72
C THR A 15 11.07 2.73 6.61
N SER A 16 11.53 3.90 7.08
CA SER A 16 12.98 4.17 7.24
C SER A 16 13.69 3.15 8.13
N THR A 17 12.98 2.53 9.07
CA THR A 17 13.48 1.46 9.95
C THR A 17 13.39 0.05 9.35
N GLY A 18 12.99 -0.08 8.08
CA GLY A 18 12.90 -1.37 7.39
C GLY A 18 11.61 -2.16 7.66
N MET A 19 10.60 -1.56 8.31
CA MET A 19 9.34 -2.23 8.56
C MET A 19 8.46 -2.20 7.30
N PRO A 20 8.05 -3.35 6.74
CA PRO A 20 7.18 -3.39 5.58
C PRO A 20 5.75 -2.97 5.95
N LEU A 21 5.14 -2.14 5.11
CA LEU A 21 3.82 -1.54 5.28
C LEU A 21 2.87 -1.85 4.11
N GLU A 22 1.59 -2.01 4.46
CA GLU A 22 0.45 -1.89 3.55
C GLU A 22 -0.11 -0.47 3.70
N ILE A 23 -0.26 0.24 2.58
CA ILE A 23 -0.70 1.64 2.55
C ILE A 23 -1.94 1.72 1.66
N VAL A 24 -3.06 2.19 2.21
CA VAL A 24 -4.29 2.43 1.48
C VAL A 24 -4.39 3.92 1.14
N LEU A 25 -4.54 4.19 -0.14
CA LEU A 25 -4.63 5.53 -0.72
C LEU A 25 -6.01 5.74 -1.33
N VAL A 26 -6.49 6.98 -1.29
CA VAL A 26 -7.66 7.44 -2.05
C VAL A 26 -7.27 8.67 -2.86
N PRO A 27 -7.94 8.93 -4.01
CA PRO A 27 -7.74 10.18 -4.74
C PRO A 27 -8.04 11.38 -3.83
N ALA A 28 -7.20 12.41 -3.90
CA ALA A 28 -7.50 13.67 -3.24
C ALA A 28 -8.72 14.33 -3.88
N TRP A 29 -9.52 15.04 -3.09
CA TRP A 29 -10.74 15.69 -3.60
C TRP A 29 -10.42 16.73 -4.69
N ASP A 30 -9.34 17.49 -4.49
CA ASP A 30 -8.88 18.54 -5.40
C ASP A 30 -8.31 17.99 -6.73
N GLY A 31 -8.31 16.66 -6.91
CA GLY A 31 -7.93 15.99 -8.16
C GLY A 31 -6.42 15.78 -8.31
N ASP A 32 -5.61 16.46 -7.51
CA ASP A 32 -4.16 16.38 -7.59
C ASP A 32 -3.59 15.51 -6.46
N GLY A 33 -3.37 14.24 -6.79
CA GLY A 33 -2.60 13.32 -5.97
C GLY A 33 -3.44 12.37 -5.12
N TRP A 34 -2.79 11.82 -4.10
CA TRP A 34 -3.31 10.71 -3.31
C TRP A 34 -3.18 11.01 -1.82
N VAL A 35 -4.23 10.70 -1.07
CA VAL A 35 -4.25 10.83 0.40
C VAL A 35 -4.10 9.46 1.02
N ILE A 36 -3.18 9.33 1.98
CA ILE A 36 -3.05 8.14 2.82
C ILE A 36 -4.18 8.17 3.84
N ILE A 37 -5.11 7.22 3.73
CA ILE A 37 -6.17 7.04 4.74
C ILE A 37 -5.79 5.96 5.75
N HIS A 38 -4.83 5.10 5.40
CA HIS A 38 -4.44 4.02 6.28
C HIS A 38 -3.04 3.46 5.97
N ALA A 39 -2.26 3.19 7.02
CA ALA A 39 -0.95 2.53 6.92
C ALA A 39 -0.82 1.47 8.03
N MET A 40 -0.61 0.21 7.67
CA MET A 40 -0.47 -0.91 8.61
C MET A 40 0.81 -1.67 8.38
N LYS A 41 1.25 -2.39 9.42
CA LYS A 41 2.24 -3.46 9.26
C LYS A 41 1.76 -4.47 8.21
N MET A 42 2.63 -4.76 7.25
CA MET A 42 2.33 -5.68 6.17
C MET A 42 2.06 -7.10 6.67
N ARG A 43 0.95 -7.67 6.20
CA ARG A 43 0.52 -9.05 6.43
C ARG A 43 1.51 -10.03 5.81
N LEU A 44 1.65 -11.19 6.45
CA LEU A 44 2.66 -12.19 6.10
C LEU A 44 2.60 -12.63 4.62
N LYS A 45 1.40 -12.71 4.03
CA LYS A 45 1.22 -13.10 2.62
C LYS A 45 1.92 -12.16 1.63
N TYR A 46 1.94 -10.85 1.89
CA TYR A 46 2.62 -9.89 1.02
C TYR A 46 4.12 -9.84 1.28
N ARG A 47 4.56 -10.07 2.53
CA ARG A 47 5.98 -10.21 2.88
C ARG A 47 6.65 -11.34 2.09
N MET A 48 5.96 -12.47 1.91
CA MET A 48 6.47 -13.58 1.10
C MET A 48 6.67 -13.19 -0.38
N MET A 49 5.80 -12.33 -0.92
CA MET A 49 5.93 -11.85 -2.31
C MET A 49 7.09 -10.87 -2.48
N LEU A 50 7.36 -10.02 -1.49
CA LEU A 50 8.56 -9.16 -1.49
C LEU A 50 9.86 -9.97 -1.42
N ASN A 51 9.91 -10.98 -0.54
CA ASN A 51 11.10 -11.84 -0.40
C ASN A 51 11.39 -12.70 -1.64
N ARG A 52 10.37 -13.09 -2.40
CA ARG A 52 10.60 -13.81 -3.67
C ARG A 52 11.42 -12.98 -4.66
N ARG A 53 11.28 -11.65 -4.68
CA ARG A 53 12.08 -10.78 -5.56
C ARG A 53 13.54 -10.66 -5.12
N ALA A 54 13.84 -10.82 -3.83
CA ALA A 54 15.20 -10.91 -3.32
C ALA A 54 15.87 -12.27 -3.62
N LEU A 55 15.09 -13.31 -3.91
CA LEU A 55 15.61 -14.63 -4.30
C LEU A 55 16.09 -14.71 -5.76
N TRP A 56 15.64 -13.79 -6.64
CA TRP A 56 16.07 -13.72 -8.05
C TRP A 56 17.33 -12.85 -8.26
N LEU A 57 17.86 -12.23 -7.20
CA LEU A 57 19.10 -11.46 -7.21
C LEU A 57 20.24 -12.20 -6.50
N ARG A 58 20.14 -13.53 -6.36
CA ARG A 58 21.18 -14.40 -5.85
C ARG A 58 21.61 -15.41 -6.89
#